data_AF-A0A183F1R3-F1
#
_entry.id   AF-A0A183F1R3-F1
#
_cell.length_a   1.000
_cell.length_b   1.000
_cell.length_c   1.000
_cell.angle_alpha   90.00
_cell.angle_beta   90.00
_cell.angle_gamma   90.00
#
_symmetry.space_group_name_H-M   'P 1'
#
loop_
_entity.id
_entity.type
_entity.pdbx_description
1 polymer ?
#
loop_
_entity_poly.entity_id
_entity_poly.type
_entity_poly.pdbx_seq_one_letter_code
_entity_poly.pdbx_strand_id
1 'polypeptide(L)' 'MGKDDILQTLGVAGTTDNLEVVHKSDVVFIATKPTVVNKVASEIAATLTKEQLVVSIAMGVTIRNIESVRIFDFFLR' A
#
# COMPACT_ATOMS: atom_id res chain seq x y z
N MET A 1 -16.94 -1.09 -21.12
CA MET A 1 -15.53 -0.83 -20.78
C MET A 1 -15.24 -1.56 -19.49
N GLY A 2 -14.42 -2.60 -19.56
CA GLY A 2 -13.96 -3.38 -18.39
C GLY A 2 -12.89 -2.63 -17.60
N LYS A 3 -12.48 -3.19 -16.45
CA LYS A 3 -11.44 -2.59 -15.61
C LYS A 3 -10.11 -2.44 -16.35
N ASP A 4 -9.76 -3.44 -17.15
CA ASP A 4 -8.50 -3.47 -17.89
C ASP A 4 -8.46 -2.41 -19.00
N ASP A 5 -9.61 -2.15 -19.65
CA ASP A 5 -9.75 -1.10 -20.66
C ASP A 5 -9.49 0.30 -20.08
N ILE A 6 -9.95 0.55 -18.85
CA ILE A 6 -9.75 1.84 -18.16
C ILE A 6 -8.27 2.03 -17.83
N LEU A 7 -7.60 0.99 -17.32
CA LEU A 7 -6.18 1.05 -16.98
C LEU A 7 -5.31 1.33 -18.22
N GLN A 8 -5.59 0.65 -19.34
CA GLN A 8 -4.89 0.90 -20.60
C GLN A 8 -5.10 2.33 -21.11
N THR A 9 -6.34 2.84 -21.04
CA THR A 9 -6.66 4.21 -21.48
C THR A 9 -5.92 5.27 -20.66
N LEU A 10 -5.72 5.00 -19.36
CA LEU A 10 -4.99 5.90 -18.46
C LEU A 10 -3.47 5.68 -18.46
N GLY A 11 -2.97 4.69 -19.21
CA GLY A 11 -1.54 4.34 -19.22
C GLY A 11 -1.04 3.75 -17.90
N VAL A 12 -1.93 3.13 -17.11
CA VAL A 12 -1.63 2.54 -15.80
C VAL A 12 -1.40 1.04 -15.94
N ALA A 13 -0.33 0.54 -15.34
CA ALA A 13 -0.10 -0.89 -15.22
C ALA A 13 -0.93 -1.49 -14.07
N GLY A 14 -1.73 -2.51 -14.38
CA GLY A 14 -2.47 -3.28 -13.38
C GLY A 14 -1.78 -4.61 -13.04
N THR A 15 -1.90 -5.03 -11.79
CA THR A 15 -1.48 -6.36 -11.32
C THR A 15 -2.41 -6.85 -10.23
N THR A 16 -2.39 -8.15 -9.95
CA THR A 16 -3.10 -8.77 -8.81
C THR A 16 -2.16 -9.06 -7.63
N ASP A 17 -0.88 -8.72 -7.75
CA ASP A 17 0.14 -8.93 -6.72
C ASP A 17 0.54 -7.59 -6.08
N ASN A 18 0.22 -7.43 -4.79
CA ASN A 18 0.56 -6.21 -4.06
C ASN A 18 2.07 -6.06 -3.85
N LEU A 19 2.82 -7.16 -3.78
CA LEU A 19 4.27 -7.13 -3.57
C LEU A 19 4.98 -6.59 -4.81
N GLU A 20 4.50 -6.94 -6.00
CA GLU A 20 5.02 -6.39 -7.25
C GLU A 20 4.87 -4.87 -7.30
N VAL A 21 3.72 -4.34 -6.86
CA VAL A 21 3.49 -2.88 -6.78
C VAL A 21 4.50 -2.24 -5.83
N VAL A 22 4.68 -2.82 -4.64
CA VAL A 22 5.63 -2.30 -3.64
C VAL A 22 7.05 -2.31 -4.17
N HIS A 23 7.50 -3.38 -4.83
CA HIS A 23 8.86 -3.45 -5.40
C HIS A 23 9.17 -2.37 -6.44
N LYS A 24 8.16 -1.86 -7.14
CA LYS A 24 8.31 -0.90 -8.24
C LYS A 24 7.99 0.55 -7.85
N SER A 25 7.67 0.81 -6.58
CA SER A 25 7.12 2.09 -6.14
C SER A 25 8.00 2.76 -5.09
N ASP A 26 8.30 4.06 -5.26
CA ASP A 26 8.88 4.89 -4.19
C ASP A 26 7.82 5.33 -3.17
N VAL A 27 6.58 5.49 -3.63
CA VAL A 27 5.42 5.89 -2.82
C VAL A 27 4.29 4.89 -3.00
N VAL A 28 3.79 4.33 -1.91
CA VAL A 28 2.72 3.33 -1.90
C VAL A 28 1.47 3.91 -1.27
N PHE A 29 0.39 3.99 -2.04
CA PHE A 29 -0.92 4.41 -1.55
C PHE A 29 -1.77 3.20 -1.16
N ILE A 30 -2.19 3.12 0.11
CA ILE A 30 -3.20 2.16 0.56
C ILE A 30 -4.57 2.82 0.44
N ALA A 31 -5.23 2.56 -0.70
CA ALA A 31 -6.54 3.10 -1.05
C ALA A 31 -7.66 2.05 -1.01
N THR A 32 -7.51 1.04 -0.16
CA THR A 32 -8.49 -0.05 0.00
C THR A 32 -9.59 0.32 1.00
N LYS A 33 -10.66 -0.48 1.09
CA LYS A 33 -11.68 -0.30 2.13
C LYS A 33 -11.05 -0.35 3.54
N PRO A 34 -11.54 0.41 4.54
CA PRO A 34 -10.94 0.44 5.88
C PRO A 34 -10.77 -0.95 6.52
N THR A 35 -11.73 -1.85 6.32
CA THR A 35 -11.72 -3.20 6.90
C THR A 35 -10.61 -4.11 6.36
N VAL A 36 -9.99 -3.77 5.24
CA VAL A 36 -8.93 -4.59 4.62
C VAL A 36 -7.53 -3.96 4.71
N VAL A 37 -7.42 -2.73 5.21
CA VAL A 37 -6.13 -2.00 5.30
C VAL A 37 -5.10 -2.79 6.08
N ASN A 38 -5.43 -3.29 7.27
CA ASN A 38 -4.48 -4.03 8.10
C ASN A 38 -3.99 -5.31 7.42
N LYS A 39 -4.85 -5.98 6.64
CA LYS A 39 -4.47 -7.17 5.87
C LYS A 39 -3.43 -6.81 4.81
N VAL A 40 -3.70 -5.78 4.01
CA VAL A 40 -2.78 -5.33 2.95
C VAL A 40 -1.48 -4.79 3.56
N ALA A 41 -1.57 -3.98 4.61
CA ALA A 41 -0.40 -3.44 5.31
C ALA A 41 0.49 -4.55 5.87
N SER A 42 -0.10 -5.60 6.45
CA SER A 42 0.65 -6.77 6.94
C SER A 42 1.31 -7.56 5.81
N GLU A 43 0.61 -7.73 4.68
CA GLU A 43 1.12 -8.43 3.50
C GLU A 43 2.36 -7.74 2.93
N ILE A 44 2.34 -6.41 2.80
CA ILE A 44 3.44 -5.65 2.20
C ILE A 44 4.55 -5.28 3.21
N ALA A 45 4.31 -5.44 4.51
CA ALA A 45 5.21 -4.98 5.59
C ALA A 45 6.64 -5.48 5.45
N ALA A 46 6.82 -6.74 5.06
CA ALA A 46 8.12 -7.38 4.94
C ALA A 46 8.94 -6.89 3.73
N THR A 47 8.26 -6.37 2.71
CA THR A 47 8.88 -5.94 1.45
C THR A 47 9.19 -4.45 1.43
N LEU A 48 8.50 -3.66 2.26
CA LEU A 48 8.75 -2.23 2.37
C LEU A 48 10.16 -1.96 2.88
N THR A 49 10.84 -1.00 2.27
CA THR A 49 12.15 -0.49 2.68
C THR A 49 12.00 0.78 3.53
N LYS A 50 13.11 1.43 3.93
CA LYS A 50 13.07 2.69 4.70
C LYS A 50 12.96 3.93 3.81
N GLU A 51 13.27 3.75 2.53
CA GLU A 51 13.30 4.78 1.50
C GLU A 51 11.89 5.05 0.96
N GLN A 52 10.99 4.05 1.06
CA GLN A 52 9.63 4.12 0.56
C GLN A 52 8.68 4.85 1.52
N LEU A 53 7.80 5.66 0.96
CA LEU A 53 6.73 6.36 1.69
C LEU A 53 5.40 5.61 1.56
N VAL A 54 4.75 5.32 2.68
CA VAL A 54 3.39 4.77 2.70
C VAL A 54 2.38 5.87 3.01
N VAL A 55 1.35 6.00 2.17
CA VAL A 55 0.24 6.94 2.34
C VAL A 55 -1.07 6.16 2.45
N SER A 56 -1.82 6.36 3.53
CA SER A 56 -3.13 5.73 3.72
C SER A 56 -4.27 6.74 3.55
N ILE A 57 -5.29 6.37 2.77
CA ILE A 57 -6.50 7.20 2.54
C ILE A 57 -7.68 6.69 3.40
N ALA A 58 -7.48 5.60 4.15
CA ALA A 58 -8.57 4.93 4.85
C ALA A 58 -9.10 5.70 6.06
N MET A 59 -10.36 6.12 5.99
CA MET A 59 -11.05 6.79 7.09
C MET A 59 -11.15 5.90 8.33
N GLY A 60 -10.83 6.47 9.51
CA GLY A 60 -10.97 5.79 10.80
C GLY A 60 -9.87 4.79 11.13
N VAL A 61 -8.87 4.62 10.26
CA VAL A 61 -7.68 3.81 10.55
C VAL A 61 -6.57 4.73 11.01
N THR A 62 -6.12 4.58 12.26
CA THR A 62 -5.05 5.42 12.80
C THR A 62 -3.69 4.99 12.26
N ILE A 63 -2.73 5.91 12.24
CA ILE A 63 -1.33 5.60 11.88
C ILE A 63 -0.80 4.46 12.74
N ARG A 64 -1.10 4.45 14.05
CA ARG A 64 -0.72 3.38 14.98
C ARG A 64 -1.24 2.00 14.57
N ASN A 65 -2.44 1.91 14.00
CA ASN A 65 -2.97 0.63 13.51
C ASN A 65 -2.11 0.09 12.37
N ILE A 66 -1.67 0.97 11.46
CA ILE A 66 -0.85 0.61 10.31
C ILE A 66 0.57 0.30 10.76
N GLU A 67 1.18 1.11 11.62
CA GLU A 67 2.54 0.90 12.12
C GLU A 67 2.68 -0.40 12.93
N SER A 68 1.63 -0.83 13.63
CA SER A 68 1.65 -2.07 14.43
C SER A 68 1.95 -3.34 13.62
N VAL A 69 1.79 -3.30 12.29
CA VAL A 69 2.08 -4.45 11.43
C VAL A 69 3.58 -4.58 11.12
N ARG A 70 4.40 -3.56 11.45
CA ARG A 70 5.82 -3.54 11.16
C ARG A 70 6.63 -3.55 12.45
N ILE A 71 7.67 -4.39 12.50
CA ILE A 71 8.56 -4.54 13.67
C ILE A 71 9.52 -3.34 13.82
N PHE A 72 9.74 -2.58 12.74
CA PHE A 72 10.55 -1.37 12.78
C PHE A 72 9.66 -0.15 12.97
N ASP A 73 9.90 0.56 14.07
CA ASP A 73 9.25 1.83 14.37
C ASP A 73 9.65 2.86 13.30
N PHE A 74 8.66 3.38 12.56
CA PHE A 74 8.87 4.38 11.50
C PHE A 74 9.35 5.73 12.08
N PHE A 75 9.29 5.88 13.41
CA PHE A 75 9.50 7.11 14.15
C PHE A 75 10.95 7.40 14.58
N LEU A 76 11.88 6.46 14.42
CA LEU A 76 13.32 6.72 14.67
C LEU A 76 14.01 7.24 13.39
N ARG A 77 13.49 8.34 12.87
CA ARG A 77 14.24 9.26 12.01
C ARG A 77 14.85 10.36 12.85
#